data_AF-A0ABD3SBM8-F1
#
_entry.id   AF-A0ABD3SBM8-F1
#
_cell.length_a   1.000
_cell.length_b   1.000
_cell.length_c   1.000
_cell.angle_alpha   90.00
_cell.angle_beta   90.00
_cell.angle_gamma   90.00
#
_symmetry.space_group_name_H-M   'P 1'
#
loop_
_entity.id
_entity.type
_entity.pdbx_description
1 polymer ?
#
loop_
_entity_poly.entity_id
_entity_poly.type
_entity_poly.pdbx_seq_one_letter_code
_entity_poly.pdbx_strand_id
1 'polypeptide(L)'
;MTTAKPTPTLHRAKAMVLLLSLIGPSSLVAFSPSFLLLGHRGARGLIVSSRVSTSPDHVDDDVVVDDSEGYPVRILHQGHSATIFVHRDETILHALERQSLFSSNRRRAIDDDDTGGDLALSHIPHDCRRGNCLTCSSRSIRGCDRRHVYANVNNGLSATVASVLDESGIVLTCCSYVTGPGVILELDTNDDAWDMVHRRRICDNPDTAMLAMEARARLLRRLDERDVGGWKRKLERTWESK
;
A
#
# COMPACT_ATOMS: atom_id res chain seq x y z
N MET A 1 11.73 3.01 50.75
CA MET A 1 11.56 1.74 50.02
C MET A 1 10.28 1.84 49.20
N THR A 2 10.41 2.16 47.91
CA THR A 2 9.30 2.40 46.97
C THR A 2 9.21 1.21 46.02
N THR A 3 8.12 0.46 46.09
CA THR A 3 7.86 -0.70 45.22
C THR A 3 7.25 -0.22 43.90
N ALA A 4 7.98 -0.42 42.80
CA ALA A 4 7.52 -0.11 41.45
C ALA A 4 6.46 -1.13 40.99
N LYS A 5 5.30 -0.63 40.53
CA LYS A 5 4.26 -1.46 39.90
C LYS A 5 4.67 -1.82 38.47
N PRO A 6 4.53 -3.09 38.04
CA PRO A 6 4.81 -3.50 36.67
C PRO A 6 3.73 -2.99 35.70
N THR A 7 4.16 -2.36 34.61
CA THR A 7 3.34 -1.83 33.53
C THR A 7 2.79 -2.94 32.63
N PRO A 8 1.47 -3.01 32.37
CA PRO A 8 0.85 -4.09 31.60
C PRO A 8 0.73 -3.71 30.11
N THR A 9 1.85 -3.54 29.40
CA THR A 9 1.84 -3.20 27.97
C THR A 9 1.91 -4.43 27.07
N LEU A 10 2.59 -5.50 27.50
CA LEU A 10 2.85 -6.69 26.67
C LEU A 10 1.61 -7.59 26.47
N HIS A 11 0.69 -7.64 27.42
CA HIS A 11 -0.53 -8.47 27.32
C HIS A 11 -1.62 -7.87 26.42
N ARG A 12 -1.59 -6.55 26.17
CA ARG A 12 -2.56 -5.88 25.28
C ARG A 12 -2.27 -6.13 23.80
N ALA A 13 -0.99 -6.18 23.42
CA ALA A 13 -0.59 -6.43 22.03
C ALA A 13 -0.95 -7.86 21.55
N LYS A 14 -0.72 -8.89 22.38
CA LYS A 14 -1.08 -10.28 22.04
C LYS A 14 -2.60 -10.50 21.92
N ALA A 15 -3.41 -9.72 22.62
CA ALA A 15 -4.87 -9.83 22.55
C ALA A 15 -5.48 -9.19 21.29
N MET A 16 -4.85 -8.16 20.71
CA MET A 16 -5.29 -7.57 19.44
C MET A 16 -4.99 -8.48 18.25
N VAL A 17 -3.84 -9.17 18.24
CA VAL A 17 -3.48 -10.11 17.17
C VAL A 17 -4.48 -11.26 17.09
N LEU A 18 -4.89 -11.83 18.23
CA LEU A 18 -5.90 -12.91 18.29
C LEU A 18 -7.30 -12.48 17.84
N LEU A 19 -7.68 -11.22 18.01
CA LEU A 19 -8.97 -10.69 17.55
C LEU A 19 -9.01 -10.53 16.02
N LEU A 20 -7.88 -10.20 15.40
CA LEU A 20 -7.76 -10.13 13.94
C LEU A 20 -7.67 -11.51 13.28
N SER A 21 -7.08 -12.51 13.95
CA SER A 21 -7.00 -13.89 13.44
C SER A 21 -8.33 -14.67 13.49
N LEU A 22 -9.31 -14.20 14.27
CA LEU A 22 -10.63 -14.83 14.40
C LEU A 22 -11.69 -14.26 13.44
N ILE A 23 -11.38 -13.17 12.76
CA ILE A 23 -12.04 -12.80 11.49
C ILE A 23 -11.41 -13.74 10.44
N GLY A 24 -11.90 -14.98 10.40
CA GLY A 24 -11.29 -16.02 9.59
C GLY A 24 -11.19 -15.64 8.09
N PRO A 25 -10.31 -16.31 7.33
CA PRO A 25 -10.21 -16.15 5.87
C PRO A 25 -11.52 -16.49 5.13
N SER A 26 -12.52 -17.04 5.82
CA SER A 26 -13.82 -17.43 5.28
C SER A 26 -14.79 -16.27 5.01
N SER A 27 -14.42 -15.01 5.28
CA SER A 27 -15.29 -13.84 5.00
C SER A 27 -14.76 -12.89 3.91
N LEU A 28 -13.66 -13.23 3.23
CA LEU A 28 -13.14 -12.49 2.08
C LEU A 28 -13.55 -13.09 0.71
N VAL A 29 -14.36 -14.16 0.71
CA VAL A 29 -14.94 -14.76 -0.50
C VAL A 29 -16.43 -14.48 -0.57
N ALA A 30 -16.82 -13.20 -0.62
CA ALA A 30 -18.21 -12.81 -0.88
C ALA A 30 -18.34 -11.40 -1.47
N PHE A 31 -17.45 -11.02 -2.39
CA PHE A 31 -17.73 -9.97 -3.37
C PHE A 31 -17.17 -10.43 -4.72
N SER A 32 -17.83 -11.44 -5.27
CA SER A 32 -17.77 -11.71 -6.70
C SER A 32 -18.84 -10.82 -7.34
N PRO A 33 -18.50 -9.77 -8.11
CA PRO A 33 -19.50 -9.12 -8.92
C PRO A 33 -19.81 -10.09 -10.07
N SER A 34 -20.93 -10.78 -9.96
CA SER A 34 -21.50 -11.51 -11.07
C SER A 34 -21.65 -10.57 -12.26
N PHE A 35 -20.97 -10.95 -13.33
CA PHE A 35 -21.22 -10.49 -14.69
C PHE A 35 -22.73 -10.57 -14.98
N LEU A 36 -23.41 -9.44 -14.99
CA LEU A 36 -24.65 -9.29 -15.74
C LEU A 36 -24.30 -9.00 -17.19
N LEU A 37 -24.16 -10.09 -17.95
CA LEU A 37 -24.29 -10.09 -19.40
C LEU A 37 -25.74 -9.75 -19.74
N LEU A 38 -26.04 -8.46 -19.94
CA LEU A 38 -27.15 -8.05 -20.80
C LEU A 38 -26.55 -7.61 -22.14
N GLY A 39 -26.87 -8.39 -23.17
CA GLY A 39 -26.43 -8.13 -24.53
C GLY A 39 -27.03 -6.85 -25.09
N HIS A 40 -26.20 -6.12 -25.82
CA HIS A 40 -26.66 -5.32 -26.95
C HIS A 40 -25.83 -5.65 -28.18
N ARG A 41 -26.53 -6.23 -29.17
CA ARG A 41 -26.09 -6.39 -30.54
C ARG A 41 -25.81 -5.02 -31.17
N GLY A 42 -24.71 -4.97 -31.94
CA GLY A 42 -24.75 -4.45 -33.30
C GLY A 42 -24.30 -3.02 -33.52
N ALA A 43 -23.04 -2.85 -33.95
CA ALA A 43 -22.71 -2.03 -35.12
C ALA A 43 -21.32 -2.43 -35.62
N ARG A 44 -21.28 -3.03 -36.81
CA ARG A 44 -20.06 -3.25 -37.60
C ARG A 44 -19.61 -1.90 -38.13
N GLY A 45 -18.45 -1.43 -37.69
CA GLY A 45 -17.73 -0.30 -38.29
C GLY A 45 -16.47 -0.82 -38.96
N LEU A 46 -16.48 -0.85 -40.29
CA LEU A 46 -15.31 -1.05 -41.14
C LEU A 46 -14.31 0.08 -40.89
N ILE A 47 -13.05 -0.23 -40.56
CA ILE A 47 -11.95 0.73 -40.69
C ILE A 47 -11.05 0.26 -41.82
N VAL A 48 -11.04 1.11 -42.83
CA VAL A 48 -10.31 1.03 -44.09
C VAL A 48 -8.81 1.08 -43.82
N SER A 49 -8.09 0.09 -44.35
CA SER A 49 -6.65 0.12 -44.46
C SER A 49 -6.27 0.99 -45.66
N SER A 50 -5.89 2.24 -45.39
CA SER A 50 -5.31 3.12 -46.41
C SER A 50 -3.79 3.01 -46.33
N ARG A 51 -3.22 2.25 -47.27
CA ARG A 51 -1.80 2.37 -47.64
C ARG A 51 -1.63 3.68 -48.40
N VAL A 52 -0.91 4.63 -47.81
CA VAL A 52 -0.36 5.77 -48.55
C VAL A 52 1.14 5.61 -48.54
N SER A 53 1.67 5.28 -49.72
CA SER A 53 3.08 5.46 -50.05
C SER A 53 3.30 6.92 -50.41
N THR A 54 4.21 7.58 -49.71
CA THR A 54 4.86 8.81 -50.17
C THR A 54 6.37 8.67 -49.99
N SER A 55 7.04 8.95 -51.10
CA SER A 55 8.48 8.95 -51.38
C SER A 55 9.28 9.94 -50.52
N PRO A 56 10.62 9.78 -50.48
CA PRO A 56 11.52 10.55 -49.63
C PRO A 56 11.90 11.87 -50.30
N ASP A 57 12.08 12.92 -49.50
CA ASP A 57 13.09 13.98 -49.65
C ASP A 57 12.67 15.19 -48.80
N HIS A 58 13.17 15.25 -47.55
CA HIS A 58 13.55 16.51 -46.92
C HIS A 58 14.47 16.23 -45.74
N VAL A 59 15.69 16.76 -45.88
CA VAL A 59 16.70 16.92 -44.84
C VAL A 59 16.30 18.18 -44.10
N ASP A 60 15.68 18.03 -42.94
CA ASP A 60 15.53 19.13 -41.98
C ASP A 60 16.10 18.64 -40.65
N ASP A 61 17.04 19.44 -40.14
CA ASP A 61 17.74 19.35 -38.85
C ASP A 61 16.91 18.66 -37.74
N ASP A 62 17.24 17.40 -37.44
CA ASP A 62 16.84 16.72 -36.21
C ASP A 62 17.57 17.37 -35.03
N VAL A 63 17.02 18.47 -34.51
CA VAL A 63 17.24 18.85 -33.12
C VAL A 63 16.60 17.75 -32.29
N VAL A 64 17.42 16.77 -31.91
CA VAL A 64 17.10 15.78 -30.87
C VAL A 64 16.91 16.55 -29.57
N VAL A 65 15.72 17.10 -29.37
CA VAL A 65 15.26 17.51 -28.05
C VAL A 65 15.21 16.22 -27.27
N ASP A 66 16.17 16.06 -26.35
CA ASP A 66 16.16 14.99 -25.36
C ASP A 66 14.97 15.21 -24.43
N ASP A 67 13.78 14.87 -24.92
CA ASP A 67 12.46 14.97 -24.25
C ASP A 67 12.32 13.95 -23.12
N SER A 68 13.43 13.34 -22.68
CA SER A 68 13.49 12.45 -21.53
C SER A 68 13.41 13.23 -20.22
N GLU A 69 12.57 14.26 -20.14
CA GLU A 69 12.35 15.04 -18.92
C GLU A 69 11.74 14.12 -17.85
N GLY A 70 12.59 13.68 -16.94
CA GLY A 70 12.24 12.94 -15.74
C GLY A 70 12.90 13.55 -14.52
N TYR A 71 12.55 13.03 -13.35
CA TYR A 71 13.05 13.54 -12.09
C TYR A 71 13.65 12.40 -11.25
N PRO A 72 14.76 12.66 -10.54
CA PRO A 72 15.30 11.72 -9.59
C PRO A 72 14.38 11.63 -8.37
N VAL A 73 14.04 10.41 -7.99
CA VAL A 73 13.24 10.08 -6.81
C VAL A 73 14.07 9.19 -5.90
N ARG A 74 14.22 9.60 -4.64
CA ARG A 74 14.90 8.76 -3.64
C ARG A 74 13.89 7.82 -2.99
N ILE A 75 14.17 6.53 -3.07
CA ILE A 75 13.35 5.45 -2.55
C ILE A 75 14.01 4.89 -1.30
N LEU A 76 13.27 4.80 -0.20
CA LEU A 76 13.65 4.12 1.02
C LEU A 76 12.87 2.82 1.14
N HIS A 77 13.56 1.71 1.40
CA HIS A 77 12.94 0.40 1.56
C HIS A 77 13.75 -0.44 2.55
N GLN A 78 13.14 -0.87 3.65
CA GLN A 78 13.74 -1.77 4.65
C GLN A 78 15.12 -1.31 5.17
N GLY A 79 15.30 0.01 5.34
CA GLY A 79 16.56 0.61 5.80
C GLY A 79 17.59 0.87 4.69
N HIS A 80 17.30 0.48 3.45
CA HIS A 80 18.11 0.81 2.28
C HIS A 80 17.56 2.03 1.55
N SER A 81 18.44 2.75 0.86
CA SER A 81 18.08 3.89 0.02
C SER A 81 18.72 3.78 -1.35
N ALA A 82 17.97 4.08 -2.42
CA ALA A 82 18.58 4.45 -3.69
C ALA A 82 17.75 5.47 -4.45
N THR A 83 18.32 5.97 -5.53
CA THR A 83 17.70 6.98 -6.37
C THR A 83 17.31 6.34 -7.70
N ILE A 84 16.02 6.39 -8.01
CA ILE A 84 15.49 5.98 -9.31
C ILE A 84 15.20 7.22 -10.15
N PHE A 85 15.21 7.07 -11.47
CA PHE A 85 14.78 8.13 -12.37
C PHE A 85 13.37 7.80 -12.89
N VAL A 86 12.43 8.75 -12.71
CA VAL A 86 11.03 8.63 -13.11
C VAL A 86 10.74 9.63 -14.22
N HIS A 87 10.35 9.14 -15.41
CA HIS A 87 9.93 9.96 -16.53
C HIS A 87 8.57 10.64 -16.27
N ARG A 88 8.29 11.77 -16.91
CA ARG A 88 7.01 12.49 -16.73
C ARG A 88 5.77 11.67 -17.11
N ASP A 89 5.88 10.85 -18.16
CA ASP A 89 4.76 10.08 -18.71
C ASP A 89 4.61 8.68 -18.11
N GLU A 90 5.35 8.37 -17.04
CA GLU A 90 5.27 7.06 -16.38
C GLU A 90 4.90 7.17 -14.90
N THR A 91 4.32 6.09 -14.39
CA THR A 91 4.03 5.99 -12.97
C THR A 91 5.28 5.61 -12.19
N ILE A 92 5.31 5.99 -10.92
CA ILE A 92 6.40 5.64 -9.99
C ILE A 92 6.59 4.12 -9.92
N LEU A 93 5.50 3.34 -9.93
CA LEU A 93 5.57 1.88 -9.98
C LEU A 93 6.28 1.38 -11.25
N HIS A 94 5.98 1.96 -12.42
CA HIS A 94 6.62 1.56 -13.67
C HIS A 94 8.13 1.82 -13.62
N ALA A 95 8.55 2.98 -13.09
CA ALA A 95 9.97 3.29 -12.91
C ALA A 95 10.67 2.33 -11.94
N LEU A 96 10.00 1.93 -10.85
CA LEU A 96 10.51 0.92 -9.90
C LEU A 96 10.68 -0.44 -10.58
N GLU A 97 9.69 -0.87 -11.37
CA GLU A 97 9.74 -2.13 -12.12
C GLU A 97 10.92 -2.14 -13.10
N ARG A 98 11.12 -1.06 -13.87
CA ARG A 98 12.27 -0.91 -14.77
C ARG A 98 13.59 -1.07 -14.02
N GLN A 99 13.76 -0.41 -12.87
CA GLN A 99 15.00 -0.45 -12.09
C GLN A 99 15.26 -1.84 -11.48
N SER A 100 14.22 -2.54 -11.04
CA SER A 100 14.34 -3.88 -10.44
C SER A 100 14.89 -4.95 -11.41
N LEU A 101 14.66 -4.77 -12.72
CA LEU A 101 15.18 -5.65 -13.77
C LEU A 101 16.70 -5.51 -13.97
N PHE A 102 17.28 -4.36 -13.65
CA PHE A 102 18.72 -4.13 -13.84
C PHE A 102 19.57 -4.74 -12.71
N SER A 103 19.09 -4.69 -11.46
CA SER A 103 19.80 -5.22 -10.28
C SER A 103 20.02 -6.75 -10.32
N SER A 104 19.16 -7.49 -11.02
CA SER A 104 19.24 -8.96 -11.10
C SER A 104 20.32 -9.45 -12.07
N ASN A 105 20.76 -8.63 -13.03
CA ASN A 105 21.79 -9.00 -14.02
C ASN A 105 23.23 -8.61 -13.61
N ARG A 106 23.42 -7.75 -12.60
CA ARG A 106 24.74 -7.24 -12.20
C ARG A 106 25.49 -8.07 -11.16
N ARG A 107 24.92 -9.16 -10.63
CA ARG A 107 25.58 -10.05 -9.62
C ARG A 107 26.80 -10.85 -10.13
N ARG A 108 27.48 -10.41 -11.19
CA ARG A 108 28.71 -11.05 -11.71
C ARG A 108 29.90 -10.10 -11.90
N ALA A 109 29.82 -8.82 -11.57
CA ALA A 109 30.96 -7.92 -11.67
C ALA A 109 31.44 -7.49 -10.27
N ILE A 110 32.63 -7.97 -9.95
CA ILE A 110 33.53 -7.62 -8.85
C ILE A 110 33.95 -6.14 -9.01
N ASP A 111 33.85 -5.34 -7.94
CA ASP A 111 34.82 -4.34 -7.44
C ASP A 111 34.18 -3.11 -6.73
N ASP A 112 34.88 -2.68 -5.68
CA ASP A 112 34.62 -1.58 -4.74
C ASP A 112 34.36 -0.22 -5.41
N ASP A 113 33.13 0.30 -5.35
CA ASP A 113 32.91 1.76 -5.37
C ASP A 113 31.61 2.14 -4.64
N ASP A 114 31.73 3.06 -3.68
CA ASP A 114 30.76 3.42 -2.61
C ASP A 114 29.63 4.36 -3.10
N THR A 115 29.31 4.34 -4.40
CA THR A 115 28.45 5.37 -5.01
C THR A 115 27.20 4.77 -5.63
N GLY A 116 26.20 4.49 -4.79
CA GLY A 116 24.82 4.20 -5.21
C GLY A 116 24.49 2.72 -5.19
N GLY A 117 24.17 2.20 -4.00
CA GLY A 117 23.71 0.82 -3.85
C GLY A 117 22.46 0.55 -4.68
N ASP A 118 22.53 -0.43 -5.58
CA ASP A 118 21.38 -0.94 -6.31
C ASP A 118 20.30 -1.38 -5.29
N LEU A 119 19.11 -0.79 -5.37
CA LEU A 119 17.96 -1.31 -4.62
C LEU A 119 17.60 -2.67 -5.21
N ALA A 120 18.06 -3.73 -4.55
CA ALA A 120 17.58 -5.08 -4.82
C ALA A 120 16.17 -5.24 -4.23
N LEU A 121 15.18 -4.60 -4.85
CA LEU A 121 13.76 -4.80 -4.52
C LEU A 121 13.39 -6.22 -4.97
N SER A 122 13.46 -7.18 -4.05
CA SER A 122 13.06 -8.58 -4.32
C SER A 122 11.57 -8.68 -4.68
N HIS A 123 10.76 -7.74 -4.19
CA HIS A 123 9.34 -7.65 -4.44
C HIS A 123 8.86 -6.20 -4.28
N ILE A 124 8.30 -5.63 -5.34
CA ILE A 124 7.63 -4.32 -5.29
C ILE A 124 6.15 -4.58 -5.00
N PRO A 125 5.56 -4.09 -3.90
CA PRO A 125 4.18 -4.41 -3.57
C PRO A 125 3.19 -3.74 -4.54
N HIS A 126 2.48 -4.55 -5.32
CA HIS A 126 1.43 -4.08 -6.23
C HIS A 126 0.45 -5.21 -6.58
N ASP A 127 -0.86 -4.96 -6.52
CA ASP A 127 -1.88 -5.92 -6.95
C ASP A 127 -2.71 -5.36 -8.11
N CYS A 128 -3.47 -4.29 -7.88
CA CYS A 128 -4.48 -3.84 -8.83
C CYS A 128 -3.94 -3.05 -10.04
N ARG A 129 -2.77 -2.40 -9.88
CA ARG A 129 -2.17 -1.44 -10.83
C ARG A 129 -3.11 -0.32 -11.32
N ARG A 130 -4.20 -0.04 -10.60
CA ARG A 130 -5.23 0.96 -10.95
C ARG A 130 -5.48 2.00 -9.86
N GLY A 131 -4.79 1.89 -8.74
CA GLY A 131 -4.95 2.78 -7.58
C GLY A 131 -6.21 2.54 -6.74
N ASN A 132 -6.92 1.42 -6.95
CA ASN A 132 -8.13 1.09 -6.18
C ASN A 132 -7.86 0.14 -4.99
N CYS A 133 -6.61 -0.25 -4.76
CA CYS A 133 -6.15 -0.98 -3.58
C CYS A 133 -5.01 -0.24 -2.88
N LEU A 134 -4.73 -0.60 -1.62
CA LEU A 134 -3.67 0.02 -0.82
C LEU A 134 -2.32 -0.71 -0.89
N THR A 135 -2.19 -1.78 -1.68
CA THR A 135 -0.96 -2.58 -1.77
C THR A 135 0.24 -1.74 -2.24
N CYS A 136 0.03 -0.84 -3.21
CA CYS A 136 1.09 0.02 -3.77
C CYS A 136 1.33 1.30 -2.94
N SER A 137 0.99 1.30 -1.64
CA SER A 137 1.13 2.48 -0.78
C SER A 137 2.58 2.75 -0.40
N SER A 138 2.99 3.99 -0.62
CA SER A 138 4.26 4.56 -0.20
C SER A 138 4.01 5.83 0.61
N ARG A 139 4.92 6.17 1.52
CA ARG A 139 4.84 7.40 2.31
C ARG A 139 5.83 8.43 1.79
N SER A 140 5.35 9.65 1.54
CA SER A 140 6.21 10.81 1.33
C SER A 140 6.84 11.22 2.64
N ILE A 141 8.17 11.32 2.67
CA ILE A 141 8.90 11.71 3.89
C ILE A 141 8.73 13.21 4.16
N ARG A 142 8.69 13.58 5.44
CA ARG A 142 8.58 14.99 5.88
C ARG A 142 9.74 15.83 5.34
N GLY A 143 9.43 17.01 4.80
CA GLY A 143 10.41 17.90 4.15
C GLY A 143 10.51 17.73 2.63
N CYS A 144 9.80 16.75 2.06
CA CYS A 144 9.63 16.60 0.62
C CYS A 144 8.54 17.56 0.10
N ASP A 145 8.77 18.15 -1.08
CA ASP A 145 7.75 18.92 -1.79
C ASP A 145 6.69 17.98 -2.39
N ARG A 146 5.63 17.75 -1.62
CA ARG A 146 4.50 16.89 -2.04
C ARG A 146 3.81 17.38 -3.31
N ARG A 147 3.97 18.65 -3.65
CA ARG A 147 3.46 19.26 -4.90
C ARG A 147 4.09 18.65 -6.15
N HIS A 148 5.26 18.01 -6.00
CA HIS A 148 5.97 17.33 -7.08
C HIS A 148 5.49 15.89 -7.30
N VAL A 149 4.47 15.44 -6.57
CA VAL A 149 3.85 14.13 -6.79
C VAL A 149 2.39 14.35 -7.15
N TYR A 150 2.04 13.99 -8.38
CA TYR A 150 0.69 14.07 -8.88
C TYR A 150 0.03 12.69 -8.85
N ALA A 151 -1.09 12.55 -8.13
CA ALA A 151 -1.90 11.33 -8.15
C ALA A 151 -3.03 11.45 -9.17
N ASN A 152 -3.25 10.38 -9.94
CA ASN A 152 -4.40 10.32 -10.84
C ASN A 152 -5.71 10.37 -10.03
N VAL A 153 -6.52 11.39 -10.29
CA VAL A 153 -7.78 11.69 -9.59
C VAL A 153 -8.84 10.58 -9.77
N ASN A 154 -8.70 9.75 -10.81
CA ASN A 154 -9.65 8.69 -11.16
C ASN A 154 -9.20 7.29 -10.68
N ASN A 155 -8.59 7.19 -9.51
CA ASN A 155 -8.10 5.93 -8.94
C ASN A 155 -9.22 5.02 -8.36
N GLY A 156 -10.48 5.45 -8.40
CA GLY A 156 -11.63 4.67 -7.94
C GLY A 156 -11.73 4.52 -6.42
N LEU A 157 -10.91 5.23 -5.65
CA LEU A 157 -11.06 5.32 -4.19
C LEU A 157 -12.26 6.20 -3.83
N SER A 158 -12.93 5.86 -2.73
CA SER A 158 -13.91 6.78 -2.15
C SER A 158 -13.23 8.07 -1.70
N ALA A 159 -13.91 9.21 -1.83
CA ALA A 159 -13.37 10.53 -1.47
C ALA A 159 -12.82 10.59 -0.04
N THR A 160 -13.48 9.92 0.92
CA THR A 160 -13.03 9.84 2.30
C THR A 160 -11.69 9.10 2.45
N VAL A 161 -11.47 8.02 1.69
CA VAL A 161 -10.19 7.30 1.71
C VAL A 161 -9.11 8.16 1.07
N ALA A 162 -9.40 8.77 -0.07
CA ALA A 162 -8.46 9.65 -0.77
C ALA A 162 -7.99 10.82 0.13
N SER A 163 -8.92 11.48 0.84
CA SER A 163 -8.60 12.55 1.80
C SER A 163 -7.66 12.06 2.90
N VAL A 164 -7.94 10.90 3.50
CA VAL A 164 -7.11 10.34 4.58
C VAL A 164 -5.70 10.02 4.10
N LEU A 165 -5.56 9.45 2.90
CA LEU A 165 -4.24 9.16 2.32
C LEU A 165 -3.47 10.46 2.04
N ASP A 166 -4.14 11.46 1.47
CA ASP A 166 -3.52 12.76 1.19
C ASP A 166 -3.11 13.48 2.48
N GLU A 167 -3.98 13.60 3.48
CA GLU A 167 -3.63 14.20 4.78
C GLU A 167 -2.43 13.49 5.44
N SER A 168 -2.32 12.17 5.26
CA SER A 168 -1.28 11.35 5.87
C SER A 168 0.01 11.26 5.06
N GLY A 169 0.06 11.84 3.86
CA GLY A 169 1.23 11.77 2.98
C GLY A 169 1.46 10.40 2.35
N ILE A 170 0.41 9.60 2.22
CA ILE A 170 0.47 8.33 1.50
C ILE A 170 0.18 8.57 0.01
N VAL A 171 0.99 7.94 -0.82
CA VAL A 171 0.96 7.99 -2.28
C VAL A 171 0.83 6.56 -2.81
N LEU A 172 -0.05 6.36 -3.77
CA LEU A 172 -0.19 5.08 -4.48
C LEU A 172 0.72 5.06 -5.71
N THR A 173 1.86 4.38 -5.62
CA THR A 173 2.91 4.40 -6.65
C THR A 173 2.41 3.96 -8.03
N CYS A 174 1.39 3.11 -8.06
CA CYS A 174 0.81 2.55 -9.27
C CYS A 174 -0.05 3.52 -10.09
N CYS A 175 -0.42 4.67 -9.53
CA CYS A 175 -1.20 5.70 -10.23
C CYS A 175 -0.70 7.13 -9.94
N SER A 176 0.55 7.27 -9.54
CA SER A 176 1.17 8.55 -9.23
C SER A 176 2.37 8.82 -10.13
N TYR A 177 2.54 10.08 -10.49
CA TYR A 177 3.54 10.63 -11.39
C TYR A 177 4.38 11.68 -10.65
N VAL A 178 5.57 11.96 -11.17
CA VAL A 178 6.51 12.92 -10.59
C VAL A 178 6.61 14.13 -11.50
N THR A 179 6.35 15.32 -10.95
CA THR A 179 6.33 16.58 -11.69
C THR A 179 7.49 17.50 -11.34
N GLY A 180 8.33 17.13 -10.38
CA GLY A 180 9.48 17.93 -9.97
C GLY A 180 10.51 17.15 -9.15
N PRO A 181 11.69 17.74 -8.90
CA PRO A 181 12.78 17.09 -8.17
C PRO A 181 12.52 17.07 -6.65
N GLY A 182 13.38 16.34 -5.92
CA GLY A 182 13.39 16.33 -4.46
C GLY A 182 12.36 15.39 -3.83
N VAL A 183 11.78 14.48 -4.61
CA VAL A 183 10.82 13.50 -4.11
C VAL A 183 11.52 12.39 -3.35
N ILE A 184 11.06 12.11 -2.12
CA ILE A 184 11.56 11.01 -1.29
C ILE A 184 10.38 10.17 -0.82
N LEU A 185 10.39 8.88 -1.17
CA LEU A 185 9.33 7.93 -0.85
C LEU A 185 9.85 6.76 -0.03
N GLU A 186 9.09 6.38 0.99
CA GLU A 186 9.27 5.17 1.77
C GLU A 186 8.27 4.11 1.29
N LEU A 187 8.77 2.95 0.87
CA LEU A 187 7.96 1.81 0.42
C LEU A 187 7.51 0.93 1.60
N ASP A 188 6.71 -0.12 1.31
CA ASP A 188 6.17 -1.07 2.30
C ASP A 188 5.34 -0.40 3.42
N THR A 189 4.57 0.62 3.07
CA THR A 189 3.70 1.34 4.02
C THR A 189 2.22 0.95 3.88
N ASN A 190 1.94 -0.20 3.27
CA ASN A 190 0.58 -0.71 3.03
C ASN A 190 -0.18 -1.01 4.32
N ASP A 191 0.48 -1.58 5.33
CA ASP A 191 -0.15 -1.89 6.63
C ASP A 191 -0.52 -0.61 7.37
N ASP A 192 0.38 0.37 7.36
CA ASP A 192 0.15 1.71 7.90
C ASP A 192 -1.03 2.41 7.19
N ALA A 193 -1.07 2.36 5.86
CA ALA A 193 -2.16 2.92 5.06
C ALA A 193 -3.50 2.24 5.39
N TRP A 194 -3.50 0.91 5.52
CA TRP A 194 -4.68 0.14 5.89
C TRP A 194 -5.20 0.52 7.27
N ASP A 195 -4.30 0.63 8.25
CA ASP A 195 -4.63 1.05 9.61
C ASP A 195 -5.20 2.46 9.65
N MET A 196 -4.62 3.41 8.91
CA MET A 196 -5.16 4.79 8.86
C MET A 196 -6.57 4.84 8.27
N VAL A 197 -6.83 4.06 7.22
CA VAL A 197 -8.12 4.06 6.53
C VAL A 197 -9.20 3.32 7.32
N HIS A 198 -8.87 2.17 7.90
CA HIS A 198 -9.86 1.25 8.46
C HIS A 198 -9.83 1.20 9.99
N ARG A 199 -8.65 1.21 10.63
CA ARG A 199 -8.56 1.12 12.09
C ARG A 199 -9.16 2.36 12.77
N ARG A 200 -8.89 3.56 12.25
CA ARG A 200 -9.53 4.80 12.77
C ARG A 200 -11.05 4.73 12.72
N ARG A 201 -11.63 4.30 11.60
CA ARG A 201 -13.10 4.15 11.49
C ARG A 201 -13.69 3.17 12.49
N ILE A 202 -12.95 2.12 12.84
CA ILE A 202 -13.40 1.09 13.78
C ILE A 202 -13.19 1.53 15.24
N CYS A 203 -12.08 2.19 15.54
CA CYS A 203 -11.72 2.58 16.91
C CYS A 203 -12.33 3.91 17.34
N ASP A 204 -12.46 4.87 16.42
CA ASP A 204 -12.94 6.22 16.74
C ASP A 204 -14.48 6.29 16.72
N ASN A 205 -15.15 5.27 16.18
CA ASN A 205 -16.60 5.14 16.25
C ASN A 205 -16.99 4.44 17.57
N PRO A 206 -17.65 5.14 18.52
CA PRO A 206 -18.03 4.56 19.81
C PRO A 206 -18.96 3.36 19.67
N ASP A 207 -19.82 3.32 18.65
CA ASP A 207 -20.75 2.22 18.42
C ASP A 207 -19.99 0.96 17.97
N THR A 208 -19.00 1.13 17.10
CA THR A 208 -18.15 0.02 16.64
C THR A 208 -17.28 -0.51 17.78
N ALA A 209 -16.76 0.38 18.63
CA ALA A 209 -16.01 -0.01 19.83
C ALA A 209 -16.89 -0.80 20.82
N MET A 210 -18.13 -0.38 21.03
CA MET A 210 -19.10 -1.09 21.87
C MET A 210 -19.42 -2.48 21.31
N LEU A 211 -19.69 -2.58 20.00
CA LEU A 211 -19.92 -3.86 19.32
C LEU A 211 -18.72 -4.80 19.43
N ALA A 212 -17.49 -4.29 19.26
CA ALA A 212 -16.28 -5.08 19.41
C ALA A 212 -16.10 -5.60 20.85
N MET A 213 -16.40 -4.77 21.85
CA MET A 213 -16.36 -5.17 23.27
C MET A 213 -17.43 -6.22 23.59
N GLU A 214 -18.63 -6.08 23.04
CA GLU A 214 -19.69 -7.07 23.19
C GLU A 214 -19.30 -8.41 22.56
N ALA A 215 -18.79 -8.39 21.32
CA ALA A 215 -18.33 -9.59 20.62
C ALA A 215 -17.21 -10.29 21.41
N ARG A 216 -16.26 -9.52 21.96
CA ARG A 216 -15.20 -10.04 22.83
C ARG A 216 -15.76 -10.67 24.11
N ALA A 217 -16.74 -10.04 24.76
CA ALA A 217 -17.37 -10.59 25.95
C ALA A 217 -18.11 -11.90 25.64
N ARG A 218 -18.81 -11.98 24.51
CA ARG A 218 -19.49 -13.20 24.05
C ARG A 218 -18.49 -14.33 23.76
N LEU A 219 -17.35 -14.03 23.14
CA LEU A 219 -16.30 -15.02 22.89
C LEU A 219 -15.69 -15.54 24.20
N LEU A 220 -15.37 -14.65 25.15
CA LEU A 220 -14.84 -15.04 26.45
C LEU A 220 -15.81 -15.95 27.21
N ARG A 221 -17.13 -15.64 27.18
CA ARG A 221 -18.14 -16.53 27.76
C ARG A 221 -18.12 -17.92 27.13
N ARG A 222 -18.07 -18.02 25.80
CA ARG A 222 -17.99 -19.32 25.10
C ARG A 222 -16.72 -20.10 25.43
N LEU A 223 -15.61 -19.41 25.68
CA LEU A 223 -14.37 -20.05 26.09
C LEU A 223 -14.46 -20.55 27.55
N ASP A 224 -15.00 -19.73 28.44
CA ASP A 224 -15.22 -20.08 29.84
C ASP A 224 -16.23 -21.25 29.98
N GLU A 225 -17.27 -21.28 29.15
CA GLU A 225 -18.23 -22.39 29.07
C GLU A 225 -17.57 -23.71 28.63
N ARG A 226 -16.49 -23.65 27.84
CA ARG A 226 -15.71 -24.84 27.43
C ARG A 226 -14.71 -25.28 28.51
N ASP A 227 -14.17 -24.35 29.29
CA ASP A 227 -13.22 -24.61 30.38
C ASP A 227 -13.79 -24.20 31.74
N VAL A 228 -14.87 -24.89 32.14
CA VAL A 228 -15.55 -24.66 33.43
C VAL A 228 -14.58 -24.84 34.61
N GLY A 229 -13.63 -25.77 34.51
CA GLY A 229 -12.62 -26.01 35.55
C GLY A 229 -11.63 -24.87 35.71
N GLY A 230 -11.13 -24.30 34.61
CA GLY A 230 -10.31 -23.09 34.61
C GLY A 230 -11.06 -21.88 35.16
N TRP A 231 -12.32 -21.72 34.77
CA TRP A 231 -13.19 -20.66 35.27
C TRP A 231 -13.41 -20.74 36.78
N LYS A 232 -13.74 -21.92 37.31
CA LYS A 232 -13.96 -22.15 38.75
C LYS A 232 -12.71 -21.79 39.58
N ARG A 233 -11.53 -22.28 39.18
CA ARG A 233 -10.25 -21.95 39.84
C ARG A 233 -9.90 -20.47 39.78
N LYS A 234 -10.35 -19.75 38.76
CA LYS A 234 -10.15 -18.30 38.64
C LYS A 234 -11.07 -17.55 39.59
N LEU A 235 -12.31 -18.01 39.74
CA LEU A 235 -13.29 -17.46 40.67
C LEU A 235 -12.84 -17.65 42.13
N GLU A 236 -12.41 -18.86 42.50
CA GLU A 236 -11.88 -19.21 43.83
C GLU A 236 -10.70 -18.28 44.21
N ARG A 237 -9.72 -18.11 43.32
CA ARG A 237 -8.60 -17.18 43.54
C ARG A 237 -9.04 -15.72 43.74
N THR A 238 -10.07 -15.28 43.04
CA THR A 238 -10.57 -13.90 43.15
C THR A 238 -11.32 -13.71 44.48
N TRP A 239 -11.95 -14.77 44.99
CA TRP A 239 -12.65 -14.80 46.26
C TRP A 239 -11.66 -14.80 47.44
N GLU A 240 -10.61 -15.61 47.37
CA GLU A 240 -9.54 -15.69 48.38
C GLU A 240 -8.67 -14.43 48.46
N SER A 241 -8.68 -13.60 47.41
CA SER A 241 -7.96 -12.33 47.35
C SER A 241 -8.69 -11.16 48.03
N LYS A 242 -9.89 -11.37 48.58
CA LYS A 242 -10.64 -10.38 49.35
C LYS A 242 -10.53 -10.65 50.84
#